data_AF-A0A1Y1ZCS6-F1
#
_entry.id   AF-A0A1Y1ZCS6-F1
#
_cell.length_a   1.000
_cell.length_b   1.000
_cell.length_c   1.000
_cell.angle_alpha   90.00
_cell.angle_beta   90.00
_cell.angle_gamma   90.00
#
_symmetry.space_group_name_H-M   'P 1'
#
loop_
_entity.id
_entity.type
_entity.pdbx_description
1 polymer ?
#
loop_
_entity_poly.entity_id
_entity_poly.type
_entity_poly.pdbx_seq_one_letter_code
_entity_poly.pdbx_strand_id
1 'polypeptide(L)'
;MDMEVDLFENGMEEDWRSELFAPSGSSKPAETPFWEQELENKTKQRNEPDGIWLIPVDVSPQEFLGEKKFIINKIRSATGAYMLYNDDFKQIEMWGTPSSIIEAKRAWNSHGEHILALRDNMRQQKKKNKKSIWNKPDKPLSSSQEKKQHRKKERRDRESYLSKIPVVNKQYNGLFVLPVEPINVQKIFGKGEQYLKKIRQDTNCHIWFEFDDSILRIAGDSEGSVDLATSRIRNLFLQKTQTIVPRTIHLLQAPRSLIRIKLEDPTIIRPIQWSSNMEVKVLRAVTHHIMPGNKEDSEEEDYQDIAARNLETFQDALSQVLTQLCVFKGEISMAIRIGQVCLDSYPNKEKWKVIKLYNSVLPSDRLSSLFAPDLFYSKKDVIPLLEFLSREGLEFTASPKTVYQIRARNADCDNPQDFIISLNFNSVKSVGSWDIDADAKNVLTVNWIFPENDYSWQLNLSTKKCLLPQNDGPWGEFVNRIRLSEQDQFIFTNTTAIQLLTMSRNTEWIYSWHDFIVVVWREELWTYDGADAPDLEVVLPPNPNRTCFGVKLKFEPWCDKFIDNRFLQPGETTQWRPEELADLEKIAGFTASLTEFVKVLERTLNNRP
;
A
#
# COMPACT_ATOMS: atom_id res chain seq x y z
N MET A 1 -10.84 40.80 56.25
CA MET A 1 -9.97 39.64 56.52
C MET A 1 -9.57 39.17 55.15
N ASP A 2 -8.65 39.95 54.61
CA ASP A 2 -8.39 40.14 53.19
C ASP A 2 -7.14 39.33 52.88
N MET A 3 -7.22 38.44 51.90
CA MET A 3 -6.06 37.76 51.37
C MET A 3 -5.78 38.30 49.98
N GLU A 4 -4.67 39.03 49.93
CA GLU A 4 -4.06 39.64 48.78
C GLU A 4 -3.58 38.61 47.76
N VAL A 5 -3.65 39.07 46.51
CA VAL A 5 -3.10 38.51 45.30
C VAL A 5 -1.65 38.98 45.21
N ASP A 6 -0.70 38.05 45.06
CA ASP A 6 0.65 38.41 44.63
C ASP A 6 0.98 37.82 43.26
N LEU A 7 1.16 38.78 42.34
CA LEU A 7 1.74 38.68 41.02
C LEU A 7 3.27 38.62 41.15
N PHE A 8 3.93 37.79 40.36
CA PHE A 8 5.34 38.00 40.01
C PHE A 8 5.54 37.79 38.51
N GLU A 9 5.61 38.91 37.80
CA GLU A 9 6.35 39.07 36.54
C GLU A 9 7.81 39.42 36.89
N ASN A 10 8.75 38.87 36.11
CA ASN A 10 10.09 39.36 35.73
C ASN A 10 10.82 38.12 35.15
N GLY A 11 11.21 38.01 33.89
CA GLY A 11 11.86 39.02 33.05
C GLY A 11 13.38 38.86 33.20
N MET A 12 14.02 38.07 32.34
CA MET A 12 15.42 38.29 31.89
C MET A 12 15.79 37.33 30.74
N GLU A 13 16.07 37.97 29.61
CA GLU A 13 16.84 37.46 28.47
C GLU A 13 18.35 37.39 28.84
N GLU A 14 19.15 36.94 27.85
CA GLU A 14 20.62 36.84 27.76
C GLU A 14 21.22 35.46 28.09
N ASP A 15 21.61 34.68 27.08
CA ASP A 15 22.83 34.78 26.25
C ASP A 15 23.99 33.96 26.85
N TRP A 16 24.13 32.73 26.38
CA TRP A 16 25.27 31.86 26.65
C TRP A 16 25.68 31.13 25.36
N ARG A 17 26.29 31.89 24.46
CA ARG A 17 27.20 31.35 23.44
C ARG A 17 28.64 31.72 23.79
N SER A 18 29.55 30.77 23.53
CA SER A 18 31.04 30.87 23.61
C SER A 18 31.54 30.72 25.06
N GLU A 19 32.54 29.92 25.44
CA GLU A 19 33.75 29.40 24.81
C GLU A 19 34.20 28.13 25.57
N LEU A 20 35.33 27.55 25.15
CA LEU A 20 36.09 26.41 25.72
C LEU A 20 35.77 25.07 25.06
N PHE A 21 36.45 24.79 23.94
CA PHE A 21 37.37 23.66 23.83
C PHE A 21 38.22 23.84 22.56
N ALA A 22 39.50 24.16 22.74
CA ALA A 22 40.52 24.05 21.70
C ALA A 22 41.14 22.65 21.74
N PRO A 23 41.42 22.01 20.59
CA PRO A 23 42.39 20.93 20.51
C PRO A 23 43.67 21.40 19.77
N SER A 24 44.80 21.23 20.46
CA SER A 24 46.15 21.24 19.91
C SER A 24 46.41 19.97 19.10
N GLY A 25 47.02 20.07 17.91
CA GLY A 25 47.55 18.91 17.20
C GLY A 25 47.67 19.07 15.69
N SER A 26 48.50 20.00 15.23
CA SER A 26 48.81 20.19 13.81
C SER A 26 49.71 19.07 13.27
N SER A 27 49.16 18.18 12.44
CA SER A 27 49.92 17.53 11.37
C SER A 27 49.49 18.17 10.05
N LYS A 28 50.44 18.78 9.33
CA LYS A 28 50.17 19.45 8.05
C LYS A 28 49.73 18.38 7.03
N PRO A 29 48.54 18.47 6.42
CA PRO A 29 48.26 17.69 5.23
C PRO A 29 49.13 18.22 4.09
N ALA A 30 49.64 17.31 3.26
CA ALA A 30 50.38 17.66 2.06
C ALA A 30 49.52 18.60 1.19
N GLU A 31 50.10 19.72 0.77
CA GLU A 31 49.46 20.68 -0.12
C GLU A 31 49.04 19.94 -1.40
N THR A 32 47.73 19.96 -1.69
CA THR A 32 47.20 19.52 -2.97
C THR A 32 47.83 20.37 -4.07
N PRO A 33 48.34 19.76 -5.16
CA PRO A 33 48.95 20.50 -6.26
C PRO A 33 48.01 21.59 -6.78
N PHE A 34 48.56 22.76 -7.11
CA PHE A 34 47.82 23.93 -7.59
C PHE A 34 46.83 23.63 -8.73
N TRP A 35 47.15 22.69 -9.62
CA TRP A 35 46.26 22.26 -10.71
C TRP A 35 45.01 21.50 -10.23
N GLU A 36 45.03 20.88 -9.05
CA GLU A 36 43.92 20.14 -8.45
C GLU A 36 42.90 21.10 -7.80
N GLN A 37 43.38 22.21 -7.22
CA GLN A 37 42.54 23.31 -6.71
C GLN A 37 41.93 24.16 -7.83
N GLU A 38 42.66 24.39 -8.92
CA GLU A 38 42.15 25.08 -10.11
C GLU A 38 41.10 24.23 -10.86
N LEU A 39 41.14 22.90 -10.72
CA LEU A 39 40.12 21.97 -11.23
C LEU A 39 38.88 21.87 -10.33
N GLU A 40 39.03 21.82 -9.01
CA GLU A 40 37.90 21.83 -8.07
C GLU A 40 37.06 23.12 -8.16
N ASN A 41 37.71 24.25 -8.48
CA ASN A 41 37.01 25.50 -8.72
C ASN A 41 36.31 25.56 -10.09
N LYS A 42 36.75 24.77 -11.08
CA LYS A 42 36.04 24.62 -12.37
C LYS A 42 34.88 23.62 -12.29
N THR A 43 34.92 22.62 -11.42
CA THR A 43 33.83 21.63 -11.24
C THR A 43 32.73 22.08 -10.26
N LYS A 44 32.97 23.10 -9.42
CA LYS A 44 31.89 23.74 -8.62
C LYS A 44 30.94 24.63 -9.44
N GLN A 45 31.30 24.98 -10.68
CA GLN A 45 30.32 25.45 -11.67
C GLN A 45 29.71 24.22 -12.35
N ARG A 46 28.49 23.84 -11.95
CA ARG A 46 27.70 22.75 -12.53
C ARG A 46 27.44 23.00 -14.03
N ASN A 47 28.37 22.63 -14.89
CA ASN A 47 28.07 22.36 -16.29
C ASN A 47 27.70 20.88 -16.40
N GLU A 48 26.54 20.60 -17.00
CA GLU A 48 26.12 19.25 -17.35
C GLU A 48 27.22 18.53 -18.14
N PRO A 49 27.42 17.22 -17.93
CA PRO A 49 28.45 16.48 -18.64
C PRO A 49 28.16 16.43 -20.14
N ASP A 50 29.20 16.63 -20.96
CA ASP A 50 29.13 16.52 -22.43
C ASP A 50 28.84 15.07 -22.88
N GLY A 51 29.10 14.09 -22.01
CA GLY A 51 28.74 12.70 -22.23
C GLY A 51 28.67 11.89 -20.94
N ILE A 52 27.80 10.87 -20.95
CA ILE A 52 27.65 9.92 -19.85
C ILE A 52 27.86 8.50 -20.38
N TRP A 53 28.42 7.63 -19.53
CA TRP A 53 28.55 6.19 -19.79
C TRP A 53 28.16 5.38 -18.54
N LEU A 54 27.30 4.37 -18.69
CA LEU A 54 26.71 3.63 -17.57
C LEU A 54 27.47 2.33 -17.29
N ILE A 55 27.83 2.09 -16.03
CA ILE A 55 28.44 0.81 -15.62
C ILE A 55 27.38 -0.31 -15.68
N PRO A 56 27.68 -1.47 -16.28
CA PRO A 56 26.76 -2.61 -16.28
C PRO A 56 26.33 -3.02 -14.87
N VAL A 57 25.02 -3.17 -14.65
CA VAL A 57 24.41 -3.42 -13.32
C VAL A 57 24.90 -4.71 -12.66
N ASP A 58 25.40 -5.65 -13.45
CA ASP A 58 25.91 -6.92 -12.95
C ASP A 58 27.38 -6.85 -12.49
N VAL A 59 28.11 -5.78 -12.77
CA VAL A 59 29.54 -5.61 -12.42
C VAL A 59 29.68 -4.57 -11.30
N SER A 60 30.47 -4.89 -10.27
CA SER A 60 30.72 -3.92 -9.20
C SER A 60 31.60 -2.76 -9.70
N PRO A 61 31.39 -1.51 -9.24
CA PRO A 61 32.23 -0.39 -9.66
C PRO A 61 33.73 -0.59 -9.40
N GLN A 62 34.08 -1.29 -8.31
CA GLN A 62 35.47 -1.59 -7.98
C GLN A 62 36.10 -2.58 -8.99
N GLU A 63 35.37 -3.62 -9.39
CA GLU A 63 35.78 -4.57 -10.43
C GLU A 63 35.90 -3.90 -11.80
N PHE A 64 34.98 -2.97 -12.10
CA PHE A 64 34.92 -2.30 -13.39
C PHE A 64 36.00 -1.21 -13.56
N LEU A 65 36.19 -0.37 -12.54
CA LEU A 65 37.10 0.78 -12.59
C LEU A 65 38.54 0.42 -12.20
N GLY A 66 38.74 -0.76 -11.61
CA GLY A 66 40.02 -1.22 -11.07
C GLY A 66 40.39 -0.52 -9.75
N GLU A 67 41.42 -1.04 -9.08
CA GLU A 67 41.93 -0.44 -7.85
C GLU A 67 42.32 1.02 -8.08
N LYS A 68 41.92 1.88 -7.14
CA LYS A 68 42.13 3.34 -7.20
C LYS A 68 41.60 3.98 -8.49
N LYS A 69 40.57 3.38 -9.13
CA LYS A 69 39.96 3.84 -10.37
C LYS A 69 40.97 3.99 -11.53
N PHE A 70 42.01 3.14 -11.56
CA PHE A 70 43.10 3.21 -12.54
C PHE A 70 42.61 3.24 -14.00
N ILE A 71 41.51 2.53 -14.31
CA ILE A 71 40.97 2.48 -15.68
C ILE A 71 40.45 3.85 -16.13
N ILE A 72 39.85 4.64 -15.24
CA ILE A 72 39.42 6.01 -15.56
C ILE A 72 40.62 6.85 -15.96
N ASN A 73 41.70 6.78 -15.18
CA ASN A 73 42.91 7.55 -15.47
C ASN A 73 43.56 7.12 -16.79
N LYS A 74 43.58 5.81 -17.08
CA LYS A 74 44.08 5.27 -18.34
C LYS A 74 43.30 5.79 -19.55
N ILE A 75 41.98 5.73 -19.50
CA ILE A 75 41.11 6.17 -20.61
C ILE A 75 41.13 7.70 -20.75
N ARG A 76 41.16 8.43 -19.62
CA ARG A 76 41.35 9.88 -19.56
C ARG A 76 42.63 10.31 -20.29
N SER A 77 43.76 9.70 -19.97
CA SER A 77 45.05 10.00 -20.62
C SER A 77 45.09 9.64 -22.11
N ALA A 78 44.35 8.60 -22.53
CA ALA A 78 44.35 8.16 -23.92
C ALA A 78 43.47 9.01 -24.85
N THR A 79 42.42 9.64 -24.31
CA THR A 79 41.37 10.32 -25.11
C THR A 79 41.35 11.83 -24.91
N GLY A 80 42.03 12.33 -23.87
CA GLY A 80 42.03 13.74 -23.50
C GLY A 80 40.69 14.25 -22.93
N ALA A 81 39.66 13.40 -22.84
CA ALA A 81 38.41 13.75 -22.17
C ALA A 81 38.59 13.67 -20.65
N TYR A 82 38.13 14.69 -19.94
CA TYR A 82 38.03 14.67 -18.49
C TYR A 82 36.88 13.74 -18.08
N MET A 83 37.06 12.95 -17.02
CA MET A 83 36.08 11.94 -16.63
C MET A 83 36.00 11.80 -15.13
N LEU A 84 34.80 11.66 -14.57
CA LEU A 84 34.61 11.36 -13.16
C LEU A 84 33.59 10.23 -13.01
N TYR A 85 33.81 9.38 -12.00
CA TYR A 85 32.82 8.38 -11.64
C TYR A 85 31.91 8.94 -10.55
N ASN A 86 30.63 9.00 -10.88
CA ASN A 86 29.56 9.41 -9.99
C ASN A 86 28.96 8.18 -9.30
N ASP A 87 29.15 8.08 -7.98
CA ASP A 87 28.74 6.91 -7.22
C ASP A 87 27.23 6.86 -6.94
N ASP A 88 26.55 8.01 -6.94
CA ASP A 88 25.11 8.10 -6.70
C ASP A 88 24.33 7.52 -7.89
N PHE A 89 24.80 7.80 -9.12
CA PHE A 89 24.15 7.34 -10.36
C PHE A 89 24.83 6.13 -11.00
N LYS A 90 25.92 5.61 -10.42
CA LYS A 90 26.74 4.51 -10.96
C LYS A 90 27.14 4.74 -12.43
N GLN A 91 27.55 5.97 -12.75
CA GLN A 91 27.88 6.40 -14.12
C GLN A 91 29.23 7.11 -14.20
N ILE A 92 29.80 7.13 -15.39
CA ILE A 92 31.02 7.89 -15.72
C ILE A 92 30.60 9.12 -16.51
N GLU A 93 30.80 10.27 -15.91
CA GLU A 93 30.54 11.58 -16.49
C GLU A 93 31.80 12.05 -17.21
N MET A 94 31.64 12.64 -18.39
CA MET A 94 32.73 13.00 -19.29
C MET A 94 32.56 14.44 -19.79
N TRP A 95 33.66 15.18 -19.86
CA TRP A 95 33.74 16.54 -20.38
C TRP A 95 34.89 16.67 -21.36
N GLY A 96 34.70 17.39 -22.46
CA GLY A 96 35.74 17.59 -23.47
C GLY A 96 35.18 17.80 -24.87
N THR A 97 36.07 17.86 -25.86
CA THR A 97 35.64 18.03 -27.25
C THR A 97 34.79 16.83 -27.72
N PRO A 98 33.85 17.01 -28.67
CA PRO A 98 33.04 15.91 -29.19
C PRO A 98 33.86 14.71 -29.67
N SER A 99 35.03 14.94 -30.27
CA SER A 99 35.95 13.87 -30.68
C SER A 99 36.47 13.06 -29.50
N SER A 100 36.92 13.75 -28.43
CA SER A 100 37.41 13.14 -27.19
C SER A 100 36.32 12.31 -26.49
N ILE A 101 35.08 12.81 -26.47
CA ILE A 101 33.94 12.10 -25.87
C ILE A 101 33.57 10.84 -26.66
N ILE A 102 33.60 10.90 -28.00
CA ILE A 102 33.34 9.73 -28.85
C ILE A 102 34.42 8.66 -28.65
N GLU A 103 35.69 9.06 -28.61
CA GLU A 103 36.80 8.14 -28.34
C GLU A 103 36.73 7.53 -26.94
N ALA A 104 36.39 8.34 -25.92
CA ALA A 104 36.16 7.88 -24.56
C ALA A 104 35.05 6.82 -24.50
N LYS A 105 33.90 7.08 -25.13
CA LYS A 105 32.79 6.10 -25.18
C LYS A 105 33.18 4.81 -25.88
N ARG A 106 33.98 4.86 -26.95
CA ARG A 106 34.51 3.65 -27.61
C ARG A 106 35.43 2.86 -26.69
N ALA A 107 36.33 3.54 -25.98
CA ALA A 107 37.23 2.90 -25.02
C ALA A 107 36.46 2.23 -23.87
N TRP A 108 35.43 2.90 -23.34
CA TRP A 108 34.57 2.33 -22.30
C TRP A 108 33.74 1.14 -22.78
N ASN A 109 33.18 1.19 -23.99
CA ASN A 109 32.49 0.05 -24.58
C ASN A 109 33.41 -1.17 -24.71
N SER A 110 34.63 -0.97 -25.24
CA SER A 110 35.61 -2.05 -25.39
C SER A 110 36.04 -2.64 -24.05
N HIS A 111 36.23 -1.80 -23.02
CA HIS A 111 36.52 -2.26 -21.67
C HIS A 111 35.35 -3.04 -21.05
N GLY A 112 34.13 -2.56 -21.24
CA GLY A 112 32.92 -3.24 -20.76
C GLY A 112 32.71 -4.62 -21.38
N GLU A 113 32.89 -4.74 -22.70
CA GLU A 113 32.85 -6.03 -23.40
C GLU A 113 33.91 -7.00 -22.86
N HIS A 114 35.12 -6.51 -22.60
CA HIS A 114 36.22 -7.32 -22.06
C HIS A 114 35.90 -7.89 -20.67
N ILE A 115 35.37 -7.07 -19.76
CA ILE A 115 34.99 -7.51 -18.40
C ILE A 115 33.85 -8.53 -18.43
N LEU A 116 32.84 -8.31 -19.26
CA LEU A 116 31.73 -9.26 -19.42
C LEU A 116 32.22 -10.60 -19.97
N ALA A 117 33.12 -10.59 -20.96
CA ALA A 117 33.73 -11.80 -21.51
C ALA A 117 34.57 -12.57 -20.47
N LEU A 118 35.35 -11.88 -19.64
CA LEU A 118 36.12 -12.50 -18.55
C LEU A 118 35.20 -13.22 -17.55
N ARG A 119 34.09 -12.59 -17.19
CA ARG A 119 33.13 -13.16 -16.24
C ARG A 119 32.39 -14.36 -16.81
N ASP A 120 32.02 -14.32 -18.07
CA ASP A 120 31.39 -15.46 -18.73
C ASP A 120 32.34 -16.65 -18.83
N ASN A 121 33.63 -16.40 -19.12
CA ASN A 121 34.67 -17.42 -19.06
C ASN A 121 34.82 -18.01 -17.64
N MET A 122 34.82 -17.18 -16.59
CA MET A 122 34.86 -17.65 -15.19
C MET A 122 33.60 -18.46 -14.81
N ARG A 123 32.42 -18.06 -15.28
CA ARG A 123 31.18 -18.83 -15.08
C ARG A 123 31.23 -20.18 -15.80
N GLN A 124 31.79 -20.23 -17.01
CA GLN A 124 31.98 -21.48 -17.75
C GLN A 124 33.01 -22.40 -17.07
N GLN A 125 34.12 -21.84 -16.55
CA GLN A 125 35.10 -22.60 -15.78
C GLN A 125 34.55 -23.12 -14.44
N LYS A 126 33.78 -22.32 -13.69
CA LYS A 126 33.10 -22.78 -12.46
C LYS A 126 32.07 -23.88 -12.76
N LYS A 127 31.39 -23.84 -13.92
CA LYS A 127 30.50 -24.92 -14.39
C LYS A 127 31.27 -26.18 -14.79
N LYS A 128 32.47 -26.05 -15.37
CA LYS A 128 33.36 -27.19 -15.68
C LYS A 128 33.92 -27.81 -14.38
N ASN A 129 34.32 -27.01 -13.40
CA ASN A 129 34.90 -27.49 -12.14
C ASN A 129 33.85 -28.09 -11.19
N LYS A 130 32.59 -27.62 -11.20
CA LYS A 130 31.47 -28.29 -10.48
C LYS A 130 31.04 -29.63 -11.08
N LYS A 131 31.48 -29.98 -12.29
CA LYS A 131 31.23 -31.30 -12.92
C LYS A 131 32.32 -32.33 -12.64
N SER A 132 33.39 -31.99 -11.90
CA SER A 132 34.58 -32.85 -11.78
C SER A 132 34.62 -33.74 -10.53
N ILE A 133 33.59 -33.73 -9.66
CA ILE A 133 33.58 -34.57 -8.45
C ILE A 133 32.32 -35.43 -8.51
N TRP A 134 32.52 -36.70 -8.88
CA TRP A 134 31.52 -37.75 -9.21
C TRP A 134 30.92 -37.70 -10.62
N ASN A 135 31.72 -38.08 -11.62
CA ASN A 135 31.20 -38.72 -12.83
C ASN A 135 30.62 -40.09 -12.46
N LYS A 136 29.39 -40.10 -11.92
CA LYS A 136 28.48 -41.21 -12.22
C LYS A 136 28.14 -41.08 -13.71
N PRO A 137 28.17 -42.17 -14.50
CA PRO A 137 27.79 -42.12 -15.92
C PRO A 137 26.43 -41.44 -16.06
N ASP A 138 26.28 -40.62 -17.11
CA ASP A 138 25.03 -39.95 -17.46
C ASP A 138 23.91 -41.00 -17.45
N LYS A 139 23.12 -41.01 -16.36
CA LYS A 139 21.89 -41.77 -16.35
C LYS A 139 21.07 -41.19 -17.50
N PRO A 140 20.64 -41.98 -18.50
CA PRO A 140 19.76 -41.48 -19.53
C PRO A 140 18.61 -40.76 -18.83
N LEU A 141 18.38 -39.51 -19.22
CA LEU A 141 17.31 -38.70 -18.67
C LEU A 141 16.06 -39.57 -18.69
N SER A 142 15.40 -39.70 -17.54
CA SER A 142 14.11 -40.38 -17.50
C SER A 142 13.22 -39.78 -18.60
N SER A 143 12.40 -40.58 -19.27
CA SER A 143 11.46 -40.10 -20.30
C SER A 143 10.61 -38.91 -19.80
N SER A 144 10.38 -38.79 -18.48
CA SER A 144 9.74 -37.65 -17.83
C SER A 144 10.60 -36.38 -17.81
N GLN A 145 11.91 -36.51 -17.58
CA GLN A 145 12.87 -35.40 -17.60
C GLN A 145 13.16 -34.91 -19.01
N GLU A 146 13.25 -35.81 -20.01
CA GLU A 146 13.37 -35.44 -21.42
C GLU A 146 12.15 -34.68 -21.90
N LYS A 147 10.94 -35.18 -21.61
CA LYS A 147 9.68 -34.47 -21.90
C LYS A 147 9.64 -33.09 -21.25
N LYS A 148 10.11 -32.95 -20.01
CA LYS A 148 10.20 -31.63 -19.34
C LYS A 148 11.21 -30.70 -20.02
N GLN A 149 12.37 -31.21 -20.45
CA GLN A 149 13.38 -30.41 -21.15
C GLN A 149 12.92 -30.00 -22.55
N HIS A 150 12.28 -30.91 -23.29
CA HIS A 150 11.69 -30.66 -24.60
C HIS A 150 10.63 -29.56 -24.51
N ARG A 151 9.65 -29.70 -23.60
CA ARG A 151 8.62 -28.68 -23.35
C ARG A 151 9.22 -27.33 -22.97
N LYS A 152 10.30 -27.31 -22.17
CA LYS A 152 10.98 -26.07 -21.77
C LYS A 152 11.75 -25.43 -22.93
N LYS A 153 12.26 -26.22 -23.87
CA LYS A 153 12.93 -25.73 -25.08
C LYS A 153 11.90 -25.18 -26.07
N GLU A 154 10.86 -25.94 -26.37
CA GLU A 154 9.73 -25.49 -27.21
C GLU A 154 9.12 -24.19 -26.70
N ARG A 155 8.94 -24.06 -25.38
CA ARG A 155 8.42 -22.82 -24.77
C ARG A 155 9.37 -21.64 -25.01
N ARG A 156 10.68 -21.83 -24.87
CA ARG A 156 11.67 -20.77 -25.12
C ARG A 156 11.77 -20.40 -26.60
N ASP A 157 11.71 -21.38 -27.48
CA ASP A 157 11.78 -21.16 -28.92
C ASP A 157 10.52 -20.40 -29.40
N ARG A 158 9.34 -20.77 -28.89
CA ARG A 158 8.07 -20.06 -29.14
C ARG A 158 8.07 -18.64 -28.56
N GLU A 159 8.61 -18.44 -27.35
CA GLU A 159 8.79 -17.10 -26.78
C GLU A 159 9.67 -16.21 -27.65
N SER A 160 10.82 -16.74 -28.08
CA SER A 160 11.75 -16.03 -28.95
C SER A 160 11.08 -15.66 -30.29
N TYR A 161 10.33 -16.59 -30.87
CA TYR A 161 9.58 -16.34 -32.11
C TYR A 161 8.53 -15.23 -31.98
N LEU A 162 7.70 -15.25 -30.92
CA LEU A 162 6.63 -14.27 -30.72
C LEU A 162 7.13 -12.88 -30.30
N SER A 163 8.37 -12.77 -29.80
CA SER A 163 8.99 -11.49 -29.44
C SER A 163 9.53 -10.69 -30.62
N LYS A 164 9.68 -11.31 -31.79
CA LYS A 164 10.22 -10.66 -32.99
C LYS A 164 9.10 -10.17 -33.89
N ILE A 165 9.43 -9.16 -34.70
CA ILE A 165 8.61 -8.72 -35.83
C ILE A 165 8.30 -9.97 -36.68
N PRO A 166 7.03 -10.24 -36.99
CA PRO A 166 6.65 -11.42 -37.75
C PRO A 166 7.30 -11.38 -39.13
N VAL A 167 7.96 -12.48 -39.51
CA VAL A 167 8.64 -12.62 -40.82
C VAL A 167 7.63 -12.73 -41.96
N VAL A 168 6.42 -13.23 -41.65
CA VAL A 168 5.30 -13.34 -42.57
C VAL A 168 4.21 -12.40 -42.10
N ASN A 169 3.66 -11.58 -42.99
CA ASN A 169 2.53 -10.71 -42.68
C ASN A 169 1.40 -11.53 -42.07
N LYS A 170 0.97 -11.12 -40.88
CA LYS A 170 -0.17 -11.71 -40.18
C LYS A 170 -1.47 -11.09 -40.71
N GLN A 171 -2.54 -11.89 -40.65
CA GLN A 171 -3.83 -11.50 -41.20
C GLN A 171 -4.47 -10.34 -40.41
N TYR A 172 -4.29 -10.33 -39.08
CA TYR A 172 -4.86 -9.33 -38.19
C TYR A 172 -3.77 -8.56 -37.47
N ASN A 173 -3.97 -7.25 -37.34
CA ASN A 173 -3.04 -6.34 -36.70
C ASN A 173 -3.79 -5.42 -35.74
N GLY A 174 -3.19 -5.17 -34.59
CA GLY A 174 -3.66 -4.26 -33.56
C GLY A 174 -2.56 -3.25 -33.23
N LEU A 175 -2.99 -2.10 -32.71
CA LEU A 175 -2.09 -1.00 -32.38
C LEU A 175 -2.50 -0.44 -31.01
N PHE A 176 -1.53 -0.24 -30.13
CA PHE A 176 -1.73 0.48 -28.89
C PHE A 176 -0.70 1.60 -28.79
N VAL A 177 -1.19 2.85 -28.87
CA VAL A 177 -0.35 4.05 -28.76
C VAL A 177 -0.21 4.41 -27.29
N LEU A 178 1.03 4.51 -26.81
CA LEU A 178 1.28 5.02 -25.47
C LEU A 178 1.18 6.56 -25.47
N PRO A 179 0.60 7.19 -24.43
CA PRO A 179 0.62 8.65 -24.31
C PRO A 179 2.08 9.15 -24.26
N VAL A 180 2.38 10.21 -25.01
CA VAL A 180 3.73 10.64 -25.48
C VAL A 180 4.66 11.24 -24.40
N GLU A 181 4.53 10.80 -23.15
CA GLU A 181 5.46 11.20 -22.08
C GLU A 181 6.66 10.24 -22.02
N PRO A 182 7.80 10.63 -21.41
CA PRO A 182 8.93 9.72 -21.19
C PRO A 182 8.52 8.57 -20.25
N ILE A 183 7.88 7.55 -20.83
CA ILE A 183 7.38 6.38 -20.12
C ILE A 183 8.56 5.45 -19.86
N ASN A 184 8.75 5.10 -18.59
CA ASN A 184 9.67 4.03 -18.23
C ASN A 184 9.07 2.68 -18.67
N VAL A 185 9.43 2.26 -19.89
CA VAL A 185 9.02 1.00 -20.54
C VAL A 185 9.27 -0.21 -19.64
N GLN A 186 10.37 -0.21 -18.88
CA GLN A 186 10.69 -1.30 -17.95
C GLN A 186 9.73 -1.35 -16.76
N LYS A 187 9.23 -0.20 -16.29
CA LYS A 187 8.22 -0.13 -15.23
C LYS A 187 6.89 -0.74 -15.70
N ILE A 188 6.52 -0.51 -16.96
CA ILE A 188 5.25 -1.01 -17.52
C ILE A 188 5.34 -2.48 -17.91
N PHE A 189 6.35 -2.87 -18.70
CA PHE A 189 6.47 -4.23 -19.26
C PHE A 189 7.31 -5.18 -18.41
N GLY A 190 7.93 -4.67 -17.35
CA GLY A 190 8.78 -5.41 -16.44
C GLY A 190 10.18 -5.63 -17.01
N LYS A 191 11.11 -6.07 -16.15
CA LYS A 191 12.49 -6.36 -16.54
C LYS A 191 12.52 -7.43 -17.64
N GLY A 192 13.13 -7.11 -18.77
CA GLY A 192 13.19 -8.00 -19.93
C GLY A 192 11.81 -8.38 -20.49
N GLU A 193 10.84 -7.47 -20.40
CA GLU A 193 9.48 -7.63 -20.94
C GLU A 193 8.71 -8.84 -20.40
N GLN A 194 8.96 -9.23 -19.16
CA GLN A 194 8.33 -10.41 -18.56
C GLN A 194 6.80 -10.41 -18.67
N TYR A 195 6.16 -9.24 -18.58
CA TYR A 195 4.70 -9.13 -18.65
C TYR A 195 4.20 -9.30 -20.09
N LEU A 196 4.85 -8.66 -21.07
CA LEU A 196 4.51 -8.83 -22.48
C LEU A 196 4.75 -10.26 -22.95
N LYS A 197 5.83 -10.92 -22.48
CA LYS A 197 6.08 -12.34 -22.76
C LYS A 197 4.92 -13.23 -22.35
N LYS A 198 4.33 -12.98 -21.17
CA LYS A 198 3.15 -13.72 -20.71
C LYS A 198 1.93 -13.46 -21.62
N ILE A 199 1.68 -12.21 -22.00
CA ILE A 199 0.58 -11.86 -22.91
C ILE A 199 0.77 -12.52 -24.29
N ARG A 200 1.98 -12.45 -24.87
CA ARG A 200 2.33 -13.12 -26.14
C ARG A 200 2.03 -14.62 -26.08
N GLN A 201 2.41 -15.28 -25.00
CA GLN A 201 2.16 -16.72 -24.80
C GLN A 201 0.67 -17.06 -24.74
N ASP A 202 -0.07 -16.31 -23.94
CA ASP A 202 -1.49 -16.61 -23.68
C ASP A 202 -2.37 -16.29 -24.89
N THR A 203 -2.00 -15.28 -25.69
CA THR A 203 -2.77 -14.81 -26.86
C THR A 203 -2.24 -15.35 -28.19
N ASN A 204 -1.08 -16.00 -28.19
CA ASN A 204 -0.36 -16.44 -29.40
C ASN A 204 -0.12 -15.32 -30.43
N CYS A 205 0.10 -14.09 -29.96
CA CYS A 205 0.34 -12.93 -30.81
C CYS A 205 1.82 -12.52 -30.81
N HIS A 206 2.28 -12.00 -31.94
CA HIS A 206 3.51 -11.24 -32.03
C HIS A 206 3.26 -9.85 -31.45
N ILE A 207 4.10 -9.43 -30.51
CA ILE A 207 3.97 -8.12 -29.86
C ILE A 207 5.34 -7.50 -29.78
N TRP A 208 5.55 -6.30 -30.31
CA TRP A 208 6.81 -5.57 -30.22
C TRP A 208 6.56 -4.08 -30.02
N PHE A 209 7.53 -3.41 -29.38
CA PHE A 209 7.47 -1.99 -29.09
C PHE A 209 8.37 -1.22 -30.09
N GLU A 210 7.81 -0.20 -30.73
CA GLU A 210 8.50 0.73 -31.61
C GLU A 210 8.76 2.02 -30.83
N PHE A 211 10.03 2.24 -30.47
CA PHE A 211 10.45 3.34 -29.59
C PHE A 211 10.17 4.72 -30.20
N ASP A 212 10.41 4.88 -31.49
CA ASP A 212 10.31 6.18 -32.18
C ASP A 212 8.88 6.72 -32.17
N ASP A 213 7.90 5.83 -32.31
CA ASP A 213 6.48 6.20 -32.36
C ASP A 213 5.76 6.02 -31.01
N SER A 214 6.43 5.44 -30.00
CA SER A 214 5.80 5.00 -28.74
C SER A 214 4.59 4.06 -28.95
N ILE A 215 4.71 3.18 -29.95
CA ILE A 215 3.63 2.28 -30.38
C ILE A 215 3.96 0.84 -30.00
N LEU A 216 2.97 0.15 -29.43
CA LEU A 216 2.94 -1.30 -29.35
C LEU A 216 2.18 -1.85 -30.56
N ARG A 217 2.88 -2.62 -31.40
CA ARG A 217 2.25 -3.37 -32.50
C ARG A 217 1.94 -4.78 -32.06
N ILE A 218 0.78 -5.26 -32.50
CA ILE A 218 0.25 -6.57 -32.19
C ILE A 218 -0.14 -7.22 -33.51
N ALA A 219 0.31 -8.44 -33.75
CA ALA A 219 0.02 -9.15 -35.00
C ALA A 219 -0.29 -10.62 -34.71
N GLY A 220 -1.36 -11.15 -35.30
CA GLY A 220 -1.86 -12.48 -35.00
C GLY A 220 -2.63 -13.13 -36.15
N ASP A 221 -2.86 -14.43 -36.02
CA ASP A 221 -3.57 -15.24 -37.02
C ASP A 221 -5.10 -15.20 -36.84
N SER A 222 -5.60 -14.59 -35.75
CA SER A 222 -7.02 -14.49 -35.41
C SER A 222 -7.34 -13.10 -34.84
N GLU A 223 -8.47 -12.53 -35.28
CA GLU A 223 -9.00 -11.26 -34.78
C GLU A 223 -9.19 -11.27 -33.27
N GLY A 224 -9.88 -12.29 -32.73
CA GLY A 224 -10.14 -12.39 -31.29
C GLY A 224 -8.86 -12.53 -30.45
N SER A 225 -7.79 -13.11 -30.99
CA SER A 225 -6.47 -13.15 -30.33
C SER A 225 -5.82 -11.78 -30.27
N VAL A 226 -5.89 -11.02 -31.36
CA VAL A 226 -5.37 -9.64 -31.44
C VAL A 226 -6.16 -8.70 -30.55
N ASP A 227 -7.49 -8.80 -30.51
CA ASP A 227 -8.36 -7.99 -29.64
C ASP A 227 -8.10 -8.26 -28.16
N LEU A 228 -7.96 -9.54 -27.80
CA LEU A 228 -7.61 -9.94 -26.43
C LEU A 228 -6.22 -9.41 -26.05
N ALA A 229 -5.23 -9.55 -26.93
CA ALA A 229 -3.88 -9.03 -26.69
C ALA A 229 -3.88 -7.50 -26.53
N THR A 230 -4.62 -6.79 -27.39
CA THR A 230 -4.77 -5.33 -27.35
C THR A 230 -5.40 -4.89 -26.04
N SER A 231 -6.50 -5.54 -25.64
CA SER A 231 -7.18 -5.29 -24.37
C SER A 231 -6.25 -5.56 -23.18
N ARG A 232 -5.49 -6.66 -23.19
CA ARG A 232 -4.54 -6.98 -22.12
C ARG A 232 -3.40 -5.96 -22.03
N ILE A 233 -2.90 -5.48 -23.16
CA ILE A 233 -1.89 -4.42 -23.16
C ILE A 233 -2.44 -3.13 -22.56
N ARG A 234 -3.64 -2.70 -22.97
CA ARG A 234 -4.31 -1.52 -22.40
C ARG A 234 -4.48 -1.67 -20.89
N ASN A 235 -4.98 -2.81 -20.43
CA ASN A 235 -5.19 -3.07 -19.02
C ASN A 235 -3.87 -3.17 -18.25
N LEU A 236 -2.80 -3.70 -18.87
CA LEU A 236 -1.46 -3.73 -18.27
C LEU A 236 -0.91 -2.31 -18.10
N PHE A 237 -1.14 -1.44 -19.08
CA PHE A 237 -0.80 -0.03 -18.96
C PHE A 237 -1.52 0.59 -17.76
N LEU A 238 -2.85 0.45 -17.68
CA LEU A 238 -3.65 0.95 -16.56
C LEU A 238 -3.18 0.38 -15.21
N GLN A 239 -2.91 -0.93 -15.12
CA GLN A 239 -2.36 -1.58 -13.92
C GLN A 239 -1.06 -0.95 -13.40
N LYS A 240 -0.30 -0.28 -14.26
CA LYS A 240 1.04 0.26 -13.96
C LYS A 240 1.07 1.77 -13.83
N THR A 241 0.15 2.47 -14.47
CA THR A 241 0.12 3.93 -14.52
C THR A 241 -1.06 4.53 -13.76
N GLN A 242 -2.17 3.80 -13.63
CA GLN A 242 -3.35 4.30 -12.93
C GLN A 242 -3.06 4.46 -11.44
N THR A 243 -3.25 5.68 -10.96
CA THR A 243 -3.31 5.96 -9.53
C THR A 243 -4.76 5.88 -9.12
N ILE A 244 -5.06 5.01 -8.15
CA ILE A 244 -6.40 4.95 -7.58
C ILE A 244 -6.60 6.20 -6.74
N VAL A 245 -7.59 7.01 -7.09
CA VAL A 245 -7.90 8.25 -6.38
C VAL A 245 -8.79 7.89 -5.18
N PRO A 246 -8.32 8.06 -3.93
CA PRO A 246 -9.16 7.83 -2.76
C PRO A 246 -10.34 8.77 -2.76
N ARG A 247 -11.51 8.26 -2.35
CA ARG A 247 -12.72 9.07 -2.21
C ARG A 247 -13.33 8.87 -0.84
N THR A 248 -13.71 9.97 -0.20
CA THR A 248 -14.48 9.96 1.05
C THR A 248 -15.79 10.69 0.80
N ILE A 249 -16.90 10.09 1.21
CA ILE A 249 -18.22 10.74 1.18
C ILE A 249 -18.88 10.66 2.55
N HIS A 250 -19.64 11.69 2.90
CA HIS A 250 -20.40 11.78 4.14
C HIS A 250 -21.88 11.84 3.80
N LEU A 251 -22.62 10.83 4.23
CA LEU A 251 -24.04 10.68 3.99
C LEU A 251 -24.79 10.81 5.32
N LEU A 252 -25.98 11.40 5.26
CA LEU A 252 -26.81 11.64 6.43
C LEU A 252 -28.01 10.70 6.40
N GLN A 253 -28.20 9.89 7.44
CA GLN A 253 -29.43 9.14 7.59
C GLN A 253 -30.62 10.10 7.58
N ALA A 254 -31.57 9.87 6.67
CA ALA A 254 -32.77 10.68 6.59
C ALA A 254 -33.50 10.63 7.95
N PRO A 255 -33.74 11.79 8.57
CA PRO A 255 -34.35 11.85 9.89
C PRO A 255 -35.82 11.45 9.84
N ARG A 256 -36.34 10.91 10.94
CA ARG A 256 -37.76 10.49 11.02
C ARG A 256 -38.72 11.64 11.30
N SER A 257 -38.19 12.77 11.76
CA SER A 257 -38.96 13.96 12.14
C SER A 257 -38.15 15.23 11.90
N LEU A 258 -38.82 16.38 11.95
CA LEU A 258 -38.19 17.69 11.85
C LEU A 258 -37.24 17.93 13.03
N ILE A 259 -35.94 17.78 12.78
CA ILE A 259 -34.88 17.98 13.77
C ILE A 259 -33.92 19.09 13.35
N ARG A 260 -33.21 19.66 14.33
CA ARG A 260 -31.97 20.40 14.08
C ARG A 260 -30.79 19.53 14.44
N ILE A 261 -29.65 19.80 13.83
CA ILE A 261 -28.40 19.09 14.13
C ILE A 261 -27.45 20.05 14.82
N LYS A 262 -26.84 19.63 15.92
CA LYS A 262 -25.75 20.34 16.60
C LYS A 262 -24.48 19.50 16.63
N LEU A 263 -23.37 20.15 16.93
CA LEU A 263 -22.12 19.48 17.30
C LEU A 263 -22.13 19.18 18.79
N GLU A 264 -21.71 17.97 19.14
CA GLU A 264 -21.43 17.57 20.52
C GLU A 264 -20.08 16.87 20.60
N ASP A 265 -19.54 16.75 21.81
CA ASP A 265 -18.39 15.89 22.05
C ASP A 265 -18.78 14.42 21.85
N PRO A 266 -17.88 13.57 21.31
CA PRO A 266 -18.17 12.15 21.12
C PRO A 266 -18.46 11.49 22.47
N THR A 267 -19.51 10.67 22.50
CA THR A 267 -19.84 9.85 23.66
C THR A 267 -19.06 8.54 23.68
N ILE A 268 -18.51 8.15 22.53
CA ILE A 268 -17.74 6.92 22.37
C ILE A 268 -16.25 7.15 22.66
N ILE A 269 -15.61 6.04 22.97
CA ILE A 269 -14.18 5.83 23.11
C ILE A 269 -13.38 6.56 22.03
N ARG A 270 -12.39 7.36 22.46
CA ARG A 270 -11.38 7.93 21.56
C ARG A 270 -10.51 6.82 20.96
N PRO A 271 -10.43 6.68 19.63
CA PRO A 271 -9.40 5.90 18.94
C PRO A 271 -7.99 6.32 19.34
N ILE A 272 -7.07 5.37 19.39
CA ILE A 272 -5.65 5.59 19.72
C ILE A 272 -4.97 6.56 18.77
N GLN A 273 -5.46 6.64 17.53
CA GLN A 273 -4.89 7.53 16.51
C GLN A 273 -5.18 9.00 16.78
N TRP A 274 -6.02 9.33 17.77
CA TRP A 274 -6.33 10.71 18.13
C TRP A 274 -5.23 11.27 19.01
N SER A 275 -4.61 12.37 18.56
CA SER A 275 -3.76 13.15 19.44
C SER A 275 -4.59 13.77 20.55
N SER A 276 -3.99 13.97 21.73
CA SER A 276 -4.67 14.59 22.88
C SER A 276 -5.23 15.97 22.58
N ASN A 277 -4.68 16.66 21.59
CA ASN A 277 -4.97 18.05 21.25
C ASN A 277 -5.98 18.19 20.11
N MET A 278 -6.46 17.08 19.54
CA MET A 278 -7.41 17.09 18.43
C MET A 278 -8.83 17.33 18.95
N GLU A 279 -9.43 18.46 18.56
CA GLU A 279 -10.84 18.71 18.82
C GLU A 279 -11.69 17.97 17.79
N VAL A 280 -12.52 17.04 18.27
CA VAL A 280 -13.42 16.25 17.44
C VAL A 280 -14.84 16.41 17.94
N LYS A 281 -15.80 16.44 17.01
CA LYS A 281 -17.23 16.56 17.31
C LYS A 281 -18.05 15.53 16.57
N VAL A 282 -19.21 15.19 17.11
CA VAL A 282 -20.21 14.34 16.47
C VAL A 282 -21.46 15.15 16.16
N LEU A 283 -22.17 14.76 15.10
CA LEU A 283 -23.45 15.37 14.73
C LEU A 283 -24.58 14.70 15.49
N ARG A 284 -25.37 15.50 16.22
CA ARG A 284 -26.46 15.01 17.08
C ARG A 284 -27.76 15.74 16.81
N ALA A 285 -28.84 14.98 16.80
CA ALA A 285 -30.19 15.51 16.68
C ALA A 285 -30.57 16.31 17.93
N VAL A 286 -31.23 17.44 17.72
CA VAL A 286 -31.86 18.26 18.76
C VAL A 286 -33.33 18.38 18.39
N THR A 287 -34.18 17.66 19.13
CA THR A 287 -35.63 17.83 19.03
C THR A 287 -35.98 19.26 19.38
N HIS A 288 -36.60 19.97 18.45
CA HIS A 288 -37.31 21.20 18.77
C HIS A 288 -38.77 20.82 19.00
N HIS A 289 -39.33 21.23 20.12
CA HIS A 289 -40.78 21.34 20.22
C HIS A 289 -41.19 22.46 19.25
N ILE A 290 -41.59 22.07 18.04
CA ILE A 290 -42.15 23.01 17.07
C ILE A 290 -43.48 23.46 17.65
N MET A 291 -43.56 24.74 18.03
CA MET A 291 -44.84 25.36 18.36
C MET A 291 -45.68 25.39 17.06
N PRO A 292 -46.89 24.81 17.05
CA PRO A 292 -47.71 24.75 15.84
C PRO A 292 -48.10 26.18 15.42
N GLY A 293 -47.65 26.63 14.25
CA GLY A 293 -48.07 27.93 13.70
C GLY A 293 -47.13 28.64 12.72
N ASN A 294 -45.87 28.21 12.56
CA ASN A 294 -44.98 28.79 11.55
C ASN A 294 -45.04 27.99 10.24
N LYS A 295 -45.21 28.71 9.11
CA LYS A 295 -45.25 28.21 7.73
C LYS A 295 -43.91 27.58 7.23
N GLU A 296 -43.19 26.86 8.07
CA GLU A 296 -42.01 26.06 7.68
C GLU A 296 -42.40 24.67 7.13
N ASP A 297 -43.69 24.37 7.00
CA ASP A 297 -44.26 23.09 6.53
C ASP A 297 -43.89 22.70 5.08
N SER A 298 -43.17 23.54 4.33
CA SER A 298 -42.65 23.16 2.99
C SER A 298 -41.33 22.39 3.04
N GLU A 299 -40.69 22.24 4.22
CA GLU A 299 -39.39 21.56 4.35
C GLU A 299 -39.54 20.03 4.52
N GLU A 300 -40.73 19.47 4.77
CA GLU A 300 -40.92 18.02 4.98
C GLU A 300 -40.70 17.17 3.71
N GLU A 301 -41.09 17.67 2.53
CA GLU A 301 -40.88 16.99 1.25
C GLU A 301 -39.38 16.83 0.94
N ASP A 302 -38.54 17.78 1.35
CA ASP A 302 -37.09 17.77 1.10
C ASP A 302 -36.34 16.65 1.87
N TYR A 303 -36.92 16.08 2.93
CA TYR A 303 -36.28 15.01 3.71
C TYR A 303 -36.41 13.63 3.06
N GLN A 304 -37.50 13.37 2.34
CA GLN A 304 -37.70 12.11 1.63
C GLN A 304 -36.67 11.94 0.50
N ASP A 305 -36.28 13.06 -0.11
CA ASP A 305 -35.23 13.13 -1.11
C ASP A 305 -33.83 12.77 -0.59
N ILE A 306 -33.53 13.00 0.70
CA ILE A 306 -32.20 12.71 1.27
C ILE A 306 -31.84 11.23 1.10
N ALA A 307 -32.81 10.33 1.34
CA ALA A 307 -32.57 8.90 1.23
C ALA A 307 -32.25 8.49 -0.21
N ALA A 308 -33.03 8.96 -1.19
CA ALA A 308 -32.80 8.69 -2.60
C ALA A 308 -31.44 9.24 -3.07
N ARG A 309 -31.15 10.51 -2.76
CA ARG A 309 -29.89 11.17 -3.12
C ARG A 309 -28.67 10.51 -2.47
N ASN A 310 -28.80 10.01 -1.24
CA ASN A 310 -27.73 9.23 -0.61
C ASN A 310 -27.41 7.95 -1.37
N LEU A 311 -28.45 7.23 -1.82
CA LEU A 311 -28.26 6.00 -2.58
C LEU A 311 -27.59 6.28 -3.92
N GLU A 312 -28.01 7.32 -4.64
CA GLU A 312 -27.38 7.77 -5.89
C GLU A 312 -25.92 8.19 -5.66
N THR A 313 -25.67 9.02 -4.64
CA THR A 313 -24.31 9.47 -4.30
C THR A 313 -23.40 8.30 -3.93
N PHE A 314 -23.92 7.32 -3.19
CA PHE A 314 -23.19 6.11 -2.83
C PHE A 314 -22.93 5.24 -4.07
N GLN A 315 -23.94 5.00 -4.91
CA GLN A 315 -23.80 4.28 -6.17
C GLN A 315 -22.72 4.89 -7.06
N ASP A 316 -22.77 6.21 -7.27
CA ASP A 316 -21.80 6.93 -8.10
C ASP A 316 -20.38 6.80 -7.57
N ALA A 317 -20.20 7.01 -6.25
CA ALA A 317 -18.89 6.89 -5.63
C ALA A 317 -18.35 5.45 -5.70
N LEU A 318 -19.19 4.45 -5.47
CA LEU A 318 -18.83 3.05 -5.53
C LEU A 318 -18.49 2.62 -6.96
N SER A 319 -19.34 2.95 -7.94
CA SER A 319 -19.14 2.63 -9.36
C SER A 319 -17.83 3.22 -9.90
N GLN A 320 -17.53 4.48 -9.58
CA GLN A 320 -16.28 5.13 -9.99
C GLN A 320 -15.05 4.44 -9.42
N VAL A 321 -15.07 4.04 -8.14
CA VAL A 321 -13.93 3.36 -7.52
C VAL A 321 -13.80 1.93 -8.06
N LEU A 322 -14.90 1.18 -8.18
CA LEU A 322 -14.90 -0.18 -8.72
C LEU A 322 -14.38 -0.23 -10.16
N THR A 323 -14.67 0.78 -10.97
CA THR A 323 -14.12 0.92 -12.33
C THR A 323 -12.59 1.02 -12.33
N GLN A 324 -11.99 1.65 -11.31
CA GLN A 324 -10.53 1.71 -11.17
C GLN A 324 -9.97 0.38 -10.64
N LEU A 325 -10.75 -0.34 -9.83
CA LEU A 325 -10.33 -1.60 -9.20
C LEU A 325 -10.46 -2.83 -10.10
N CYS A 326 -11.24 -2.79 -11.19
CA CYS A 326 -11.43 -3.95 -12.06
C CYS A 326 -10.13 -4.43 -12.75
N VAL A 327 -9.14 -3.53 -12.87
CA VAL A 327 -7.79 -3.84 -13.35
C VAL A 327 -6.79 -4.01 -12.22
N PHE A 328 -7.12 -3.64 -10.98
CA PHE A 328 -6.18 -3.68 -9.85
C PHE A 328 -5.77 -5.11 -9.52
N LYS A 329 -4.46 -5.35 -9.52
CA LYS A 329 -3.86 -6.62 -9.11
C LYS A 329 -3.39 -6.54 -7.64
N GLY A 330 -4.16 -7.14 -6.75
CA GLY A 330 -3.89 -7.21 -5.32
C GLY A 330 -5.09 -7.72 -4.55
N GLU A 331 -5.05 -7.60 -3.23
CA GLU A 331 -6.21 -7.90 -2.41
C GLU A 331 -7.08 -6.65 -2.27
N ILE A 332 -8.38 -6.81 -2.52
CA ILE A 332 -9.39 -5.80 -2.26
C ILE A 332 -10.20 -6.28 -1.06
N SER A 333 -10.34 -5.42 -0.06
CA SER A 333 -11.09 -5.73 1.15
C SER A 333 -12.16 -4.67 1.34
N MET A 334 -13.41 -5.11 1.48
CA MET A 334 -14.50 -4.25 1.89
C MET A 334 -14.95 -4.61 3.29
N ALA A 335 -15.08 -3.59 4.14
CA ALA A 335 -15.45 -3.74 5.53
C ALA A 335 -16.42 -2.64 5.93
N ILE A 336 -17.51 -3.01 6.58
CA ILE A 336 -18.37 -2.07 7.29
C ILE A 336 -17.99 -2.12 8.77
N ARG A 337 -17.85 -0.97 9.40
CA ARG A 337 -17.62 -0.84 10.83
C ARG A 337 -18.76 -0.06 11.44
N ILE A 338 -19.22 -0.46 12.62
CA ILE A 338 -20.21 0.28 13.39
C ILE A 338 -19.48 1.07 14.48
N GLY A 339 -19.91 2.31 14.76
CA GLY A 339 -19.17 3.22 15.61
C GLY A 339 -19.69 4.65 15.54
N GLN A 340 -18.81 5.63 15.68
CA GLN A 340 -19.14 7.06 15.51
C GLN A 340 -18.30 7.70 14.41
N VAL A 341 -18.96 8.54 13.60
CA VAL A 341 -18.28 9.44 12.67
C VAL A 341 -18.01 10.75 13.41
N CYS A 342 -16.74 11.07 13.59
CA CYS A 342 -16.28 12.24 14.33
C CYS A 342 -15.65 13.24 13.35
N LEU A 343 -16.17 14.45 13.31
CA LEU A 343 -15.66 15.54 12.49
C LEU A 343 -14.48 16.21 13.20
N ASP A 344 -13.38 16.40 12.49
CA ASP A 344 -12.15 17.04 12.99
C ASP A 344 -11.84 18.37 12.28
N SER A 345 -12.39 18.58 11.08
CA SER A 345 -12.45 19.87 10.40
C SER A 345 -13.89 20.12 9.98
N TYR A 346 -14.52 21.14 10.57
CA TYR A 346 -15.91 21.48 10.31
C TYR A 346 -16.15 22.98 10.47
N PRO A 347 -17.15 23.55 9.77
CA PRO A 347 -17.51 24.95 9.97
C PRO A 347 -18.04 25.15 11.40
N ASN A 348 -17.48 26.09 12.15
CA ASN A 348 -17.92 26.36 13.51
C ASN A 348 -19.29 27.05 13.51
N LYS A 349 -20.35 26.26 13.71
CA LYS A 349 -21.72 26.74 13.84
C LYS A 349 -22.45 25.91 14.89
N GLU A 350 -23.18 26.57 15.78
CA GLU A 350 -23.86 25.90 16.89
C GLU A 350 -24.93 24.90 16.41
N LYS A 351 -25.74 25.27 15.41
CA LYS A 351 -26.87 24.47 14.91
C LYS A 351 -27.07 24.61 13.40
N TRP A 352 -27.41 23.51 12.74
CA TRP A 352 -27.79 23.45 11.33
C TRP A 352 -29.23 22.98 11.14
N LYS A 353 -29.90 23.58 10.14
CA LYS A 353 -31.01 22.92 9.45
C LYS A 353 -30.45 21.72 8.69
N VAL A 354 -31.18 20.61 8.69
CA VAL A 354 -30.73 19.35 8.07
C VAL A 354 -30.41 19.52 6.59
N ILE A 355 -31.32 20.12 5.82
CA ILE A 355 -31.13 20.35 4.38
C ILE A 355 -29.90 21.22 4.09
N LYS A 356 -29.64 22.24 4.92
CA LYS A 356 -28.42 23.06 4.78
C LYS A 356 -27.16 22.25 5.06
N LEU A 357 -27.15 21.44 6.13
CA LEU A 357 -26.02 20.56 6.44
C LEU A 357 -25.77 19.59 5.27
N TYR A 358 -26.83 18.94 4.80
CA TYR A 358 -26.80 17.95 3.74
C TYR A 358 -26.29 18.50 2.40
N ASN A 359 -26.82 19.64 1.95
CA ASN A 359 -26.49 20.18 0.63
C ASN A 359 -25.17 20.98 0.59
N SER A 360 -24.70 21.52 1.72
CA SER A 360 -23.57 22.46 1.73
C SER A 360 -22.38 22.08 2.58
N VAL A 361 -22.57 21.29 3.64
CA VAL A 361 -21.49 20.96 4.58
C VAL A 361 -20.94 19.56 4.31
N LEU A 362 -21.80 18.55 4.20
CA LEU A 362 -21.39 17.16 3.98
C LEU A 362 -20.66 16.91 2.65
N PRO A 363 -21.04 17.56 1.53
CA PRO A 363 -20.34 17.37 0.24
C PRO A 363 -19.04 18.16 0.13
N SER A 364 -18.68 18.99 1.12
CA SER A 364 -17.52 19.88 1.04
C SER A 364 -16.22 19.10 1.21
N ASP A 365 -15.28 19.25 0.27
CA ASP A 365 -13.92 18.66 0.34
C ASP A 365 -13.10 19.13 1.56
N ARG A 366 -13.50 20.23 2.20
CA ARG A 366 -12.88 20.72 3.44
C ARG A 366 -13.32 19.99 4.70
N LEU A 367 -14.40 19.19 4.60
CA LEU A 367 -14.89 18.37 5.69
C LEU A 367 -13.96 17.16 5.80
N SER A 368 -13.29 17.03 6.94
CA SER A 368 -12.59 15.81 7.29
C SER A 368 -13.27 15.15 8.48
N SER A 369 -13.04 13.85 8.60
CA SER A 369 -13.63 13.06 9.67
C SER A 369 -12.76 11.86 9.98
N LEU A 370 -12.82 11.44 11.24
CA LEU A 370 -12.30 10.18 11.72
C LEU A 370 -13.46 9.26 12.11
N PHE A 371 -13.20 7.97 12.15
CA PHE A 371 -14.17 6.98 12.58
C PHE A 371 -13.70 6.30 13.85
N ALA A 372 -14.59 6.24 14.85
CA ALA A 372 -14.36 5.57 16.11
C ALA A 372 -15.12 4.22 16.12
N PRO A 373 -14.47 3.09 15.77
CA PRO A 373 -15.13 1.79 15.67
C PRO A 373 -15.27 1.06 17.01
N ASP A 374 -14.69 1.62 18.07
CA ASP A 374 -14.56 0.98 19.37
C ASP A 374 -15.84 1.21 20.17
N LEU A 375 -16.66 0.18 20.32
CA LEU A 375 -17.96 0.30 20.98
C LEU A 375 -17.84 0.14 22.50
N PHE A 376 -16.94 -0.73 22.99
CA PHE A 376 -16.84 -1.07 24.42
C PHE A 376 -15.41 -1.31 24.92
N TYR A 377 -15.23 -1.23 26.24
CA TYR A 377 -14.01 -1.64 26.95
C TYR A 377 -14.16 -2.98 27.69
N SER A 378 -15.40 -3.43 27.94
CA SER A 378 -15.68 -4.61 28.76
C SER A 378 -16.33 -5.70 27.93
N LYS A 379 -15.87 -6.94 28.14
CA LYS A 379 -16.50 -8.13 27.55
C LYS A 379 -17.97 -8.24 27.94
N LYS A 380 -18.34 -7.80 29.16
CA LYS A 380 -19.71 -7.89 29.68
C LYS A 380 -20.71 -7.15 28.79
N ASP A 381 -20.29 -6.02 28.21
CA ASP A 381 -21.15 -5.17 27.38
C ASP A 381 -21.44 -5.81 26.01
N VAL A 382 -20.62 -6.78 25.59
CA VAL A 382 -20.70 -7.43 24.28
C VAL A 382 -21.48 -8.75 24.35
N ILE A 383 -21.64 -9.34 25.54
CA ILE A 383 -22.33 -10.62 25.75
C ILE A 383 -23.74 -10.63 25.14
N PRO A 384 -24.61 -9.63 25.37
CA PRO A 384 -25.97 -9.64 24.81
C PRO A 384 -25.99 -9.71 23.28
N LEU A 385 -25.02 -9.09 22.62
CA LEU A 385 -24.89 -9.15 21.16
C LEU A 385 -24.44 -10.54 20.69
N LEU A 386 -23.47 -11.15 21.38
CA LEU A 386 -23.01 -12.51 21.07
C LEU A 386 -24.16 -13.52 21.27
N GLU A 387 -24.94 -13.40 22.34
CA GLU A 387 -26.11 -14.25 22.59
C GLU A 387 -27.17 -14.10 21.50
N PHE A 388 -27.43 -12.86 21.04
CA PHE A 388 -28.31 -12.61 19.90
C PHE A 388 -27.79 -13.30 18.63
N LEU A 389 -26.51 -13.11 18.29
CA LEU A 389 -25.92 -13.68 17.07
C LEU A 389 -25.84 -15.20 17.11
N SER A 390 -25.60 -15.81 18.28
CA SER A 390 -25.65 -17.26 18.45
C SER A 390 -27.07 -17.84 18.28
N ARG A 391 -28.11 -17.03 18.49
CA ARG A 391 -29.51 -17.46 18.32
C ARG A 391 -30.03 -17.24 16.90
N GLU A 392 -29.75 -16.07 16.32
CA GLU A 392 -30.31 -15.64 15.02
C GLU A 392 -29.35 -15.88 13.85
N GLY A 393 -28.06 -16.12 14.12
CA GLY A 393 -27.03 -16.34 13.12
C GLY A 393 -26.42 -17.74 13.16
N LEU A 394 -25.49 -18.00 12.25
CA LEU A 394 -24.72 -19.24 12.18
C LEU A 394 -23.26 -18.96 12.51
N GLU A 395 -22.76 -19.52 13.62
CA GLU A 395 -21.36 -19.37 14.02
C GLU A 395 -20.43 -20.19 13.11
N PHE A 396 -19.32 -19.59 12.68
CA PHE A 396 -18.32 -20.27 11.87
C PHE A 396 -17.49 -21.23 12.71
N THR A 397 -17.08 -22.36 12.14
CA THR A 397 -16.31 -23.41 12.85
C THR A 397 -14.96 -22.97 13.39
N ALA A 398 -14.36 -21.92 12.81
CA ALA A 398 -13.10 -21.34 13.25
C ALA A 398 -13.29 -20.22 14.31
N SER A 399 -14.53 -19.95 14.75
CA SER A 399 -14.85 -18.96 15.78
C SER A 399 -14.68 -19.54 17.19
N PRO A 400 -14.11 -18.78 18.15
CA PRO A 400 -13.36 -17.54 17.94
C PRO A 400 -12.00 -17.81 17.31
N LYS A 401 -11.57 -16.92 16.42
CA LYS A 401 -10.21 -16.93 15.84
C LYS A 401 -9.36 -15.84 16.48
N THR A 402 -8.10 -16.15 16.79
CA THR A 402 -7.12 -15.14 17.21
C THR A 402 -6.15 -14.83 16.08
N VAL A 403 -5.99 -13.55 15.76
CA VAL A 403 -5.04 -13.03 14.77
C VAL A 403 -4.13 -12.02 15.45
N TYR A 404 -2.82 -12.12 15.21
CA TYR A 404 -1.87 -11.14 15.70
C TYR A 404 -1.50 -10.20 14.56
N GLN A 405 -1.57 -8.89 14.79
CA GLN A 405 -1.15 -7.90 13.82
C GLN A 405 -0.09 -7.00 14.41
N ILE A 406 0.99 -6.85 13.67
CA ILE A 406 2.14 -6.06 14.04
C ILE A 406 2.22 -4.88 13.10
N ARG A 407 2.32 -3.68 13.66
CA ARG A 407 2.81 -2.52 12.92
C ARG A 407 4.29 -2.39 13.19
N ALA A 408 5.08 -2.40 12.13
CA ALA A 408 6.53 -2.28 12.20
C ALA A 408 7.03 -1.22 11.21
N ARG A 409 8.25 -0.75 11.42
CA ARG A 409 8.93 0.24 10.59
C ARG A 409 10.20 -0.33 10.03
N ASN A 410 10.45 -0.06 8.74
CA ASN A 410 11.74 -0.35 8.12
C ASN A 410 12.74 0.76 8.47
N ALA A 411 13.75 0.44 9.26
CA ALA A 411 14.79 1.36 9.71
C ALA A 411 15.94 1.52 8.70
N ASP A 412 16.13 0.55 7.79
CA ASP A 412 17.26 0.49 6.86
C ASP A 412 17.03 1.26 5.54
N CYS A 413 15.99 2.09 5.46
CA CYS A 413 15.67 2.85 4.25
C CYS A 413 15.63 4.36 4.50
N ASP A 414 16.16 5.13 3.55
CA ASP A 414 16.20 6.61 3.58
C ASP A 414 14.82 7.25 3.79
N ASN A 415 13.74 6.49 3.54
CA ASN A 415 12.38 6.88 3.83
C ASN A 415 11.67 5.76 4.62
N PRO A 416 11.70 5.77 5.96
CA PRO A 416 11.13 4.73 6.78
C PRO A 416 9.64 4.56 6.47
N GLN A 417 9.29 3.36 6.01
CA GLN A 417 7.90 2.99 5.74
C GLN A 417 7.37 2.09 6.86
N ASP A 418 6.20 2.46 7.36
CA ASP A 418 5.43 1.60 8.25
C ASP A 418 4.70 0.54 7.42
N PHE A 419 4.64 -0.69 7.94
CA PHE A 419 3.93 -1.81 7.32
C PHE A 419 3.24 -2.67 8.38
N ILE A 420 2.29 -3.50 7.93
CA ILE A 420 1.53 -4.38 8.80
C ILE A 420 1.87 -5.83 8.47
N ILE A 421 2.26 -6.60 9.49
CA ILE A 421 2.46 -8.04 9.42
C ILE A 421 1.32 -8.73 10.15
N SER A 422 0.60 -9.61 9.47
CA SER A 422 -0.39 -10.47 10.09
C SER A 422 0.23 -11.84 10.36
N LEU A 423 0.14 -12.32 11.60
CA LEU A 423 0.74 -13.57 12.06
C LEU A 423 -0.32 -14.55 12.56
N ASN A 424 -0.14 -15.83 12.25
CA ASN A 424 -0.82 -16.94 12.90
C ASN A 424 0.21 -17.87 13.54
N PHE A 425 0.03 -18.18 14.82
CA PHE A 425 0.88 -19.09 15.56
C PHE A 425 0.40 -20.54 15.41
N ASN A 426 1.35 -21.47 15.38
CA ASN A 426 1.07 -22.90 15.38
C ASN A 426 0.94 -23.44 16.83
N SER A 427 0.66 -24.75 16.96
CA SER A 427 0.57 -25.42 18.26
C SER A 427 1.86 -25.40 19.08
N VAL A 428 3.01 -25.15 18.44
CA VAL A 428 4.34 -25.03 19.07
C VAL A 428 4.65 -23.57 19.41
N LYS A 429 3.66 -22.66 19.38
CA LYS A 429 3.81 -21.25 19.76
C LYS A 429 4.84 -20.47 18.93
N SER A 430 5.20 -20.99 17.77
CA SER A 430 6.02 -20.31 16.76
C SER A 430 5.12 -19.81 15.63
N VAL A 431 5.60 -18.84 14.85
CA VAL A 431 4.86 -18.33 13.69
C VAL A 431 4.69 -19.46 12.67
N GLY A 432 3.46 -19.89 12.45
CA GLY A 432 3.13 -20.95 11.49
C GLY A 432 2.86 -20.42 10.08
N SER A 433 2.20 -19.26 9.99
CA SER A 433 2.01 -18.53 8.74
C SER A 433 2.00 -17.03 8.99
N TRP A 434 2.42 -16.28 7.99
CA TRP A 434 2.43 -14.83 8.05
C TRP A 434 2.23 -14.22 6.67
N ASP A 435 1.62 -13.06 6.65
CA ASP A 435 1.42 -12.23 5.47
C ASP A 435 1.87 -10.80 5.76
N ILE A 436 2.37 -10.11 4.74
CA ILE A 436 2.72 -8.69 4.83
C ILE A 436 1.83 -7.90 3.90
N ASP A 437 1.15 -6.94 4.53
CA ASP A 437 0.30 -5.97 3.88
C ASP A 437 1.16 -4.75 3.55
N ALA A 438 1.55 -4.65 2.29
CA ALA A 438 2.26 -3.48 1.75
C ALA A 438 1.30 -2.63 0.91
N ASP A 439 1.58 -1.32 0.84
CA ASP A 439 0.79 -0.35 0.08
C ASP A 439 -0.71 -0.37 0.42
N ALA A 440 -1.07 -0.65 1.68
CA ALA A 440 -2.47 -0.65 2.11
C ALA A 440 -3.03 0.77 2.00
N LYS A 441 -4.11 0.93 1.23
CA LYS A 441 -4.77 2.21 0.97
C LYS A 441 -6.28 2.06 1.06
N ASN A 442 -6.93 2.97 1.75
CA ASN A 442 -8.37 3.15 1.64
C ASN A 442 -8.65 3.89 0.32
N VAL A 443 -9.49 3.31 -0.51
CA VAL A 443 -9.84 3.84 -1.84
C VAL A 443 -11.25 4.41 -1.88
N LEU A 444 -12.15 3.89 -1.04
CA LEU A 444 -13.45 4.49 -0.78
C LEU A 444 -13.75 4.43 0.72
N THR A 445 -14.18 5.56 1.28
CA THR A 445 -14.73 5.65 2.63
C THR A 445 -16.11 6.29 2.54
N VAL A 446 -17.14 5.56 2.96
CA VAL A 446 -18.51 6.05 3.05
C VAL A 446 -18.87 6.16 4.52
N ASN A 447 -18.99 7.39 5.01
CA ASN A 447 -19.42 7.67 6.36
C ASN A 447 -20.93 7.90 6.37
N TRP A 448 -21.69 6.96 6.94
CA TRP A 448 -23.12 7.10 7.07
C TRP A 448 -23.47 7.54 8.50
N ILE A 449 -23.80 8.82 8.61
CA ILE A 449 -24.00 9.51 9.89
C ILE A 449 -25.44 9.34 10.31
N PHE A 450 -25.66 8.89 11.55
CA PHE A 450 -27.00 8.75 12.12
C PHE A 450 -27.17 9.69 13.32
N PRO A 451 -27.68 10.93 13.14
CA PRO A 451 -27.74 11.92 14.23
C PRO A 451 -28.71 11.57 15.35
N GLU A 452 -29.74 10.77 15.05
CA GLU A 452 -30.78 10.34 16.00
C GLU A 452 -30.35 9.09 16.81
N ASN A 453 -29.17 8.52 16.52
CA ASN A 453 -28.67 7.29 17.12
C ASN A 453 -27.24 7.50 17.65
N ASP A 454 -26.83 6.70 18.62
CA ASP A 454 -25.45 6.65 19.09
C ASP A 454 -24.49 5.98 18.11
N TYR A 455 -25.03 5.15 17.21
CA TYR A 455 -24.27 4.35 16.27
C TYR A 455 -24.49 4.82 14.82
N SER A 456 -23.40 5.28 14.23
CA SER A 456 -23.21 5.47 12.80
C SER A 456 -22.45 4.27 12.22
N TRP A 457 -22.28 4.23 10.91
CA TRP A 457 -21.45 3.20 10.28
C TRP A 457 -20.56 3.76 9.19
N GLN A 458 -19.44 3.09 8.95
CA GLN A 458 -18.49 3.42 7.92
C GLN A 458 -18.23 2.20 7.05
N LEU A 459 -18.42 2.33 5.75
CA LEU A 459 -17.91 1.37 4.77
C LEU A 459 -16.54 1.84 4.29
N ASN A 460 -15.55 0.95 4.39
CA ASN A 460 -14.23 1.13 3.83
C ASN A 460 -13.97 0.08 2.76
N LEU A 461 -13.68 0.53 1.56
CA LEU A 461 -13.06 -0.27 0.51
C LEU A 461 -11.57 0.05 0.51
N SER A 462 -10.76 -0.99 0.66
CA SER A 462 -9.32 -0.87 0.76
C SER A 462 -8.62 -1.82 -0.20
N THR A 463 -7.45 -1.41 -0.66
CA THR A 463 -6.58 -2.21 -1.50
C THR A 463 -5.27 -2.44 -0.80
N LYS A 464 -4.68 -3.61 -0.97
CA LYS A 464 -3.31 -3.89 -0.52
C LYS A 464 -2.60 -4.83 -1.48
N LYS A 465 -1.28 -4.72 -1.52
CA LYS A 465 -0.44 -5.67 -2.23
C LYS A 465 0.05 -6.72 -1.25
N CYS A 466 -0.38 -7.96 -1.45
CA CYS A 466 0.19 -9.08 -0.73
C CYS A 466 1.58 -9.36 -1.27
N LEU A 467 2.60 -9.11 -0.46
CA LEU A 467 3.95 -9.58 -0.76
C LEU A 467 4.02 -11.07 -0.39
N LEU A 468 4.61 -11.87 -1.27
CA LEU A 468 4.87 -13.27 -0.93
C LEU A 468 5.88 -13.30 0.23
N PRO A 469 5.61 -14.07 1.29
CA PRO A 469 6.54 -14.19 2.41
C PRO A 469 7.88 -14.73 1.90
N GLN A 470 8.92 -13.90 2.03
CA GLN A 470 10.30 -14.28 1.72
C GLN A 470 11.02 -14.54 3.04
N ASN A 471 11.32 -15.80 3.32
CA ASN A 471 12.02 -16.19 4.55
C ASN A 471 13.47 -15.67 4.60
N ASP A 472 14.11 -15.52 3.44
CA ASP A 472 15.52 -15.11 3.31
C ASP A 472 15.70 -13.58 3.25
N GLY A 473 14.64 -12.81 3.51
CA GLY A 473 14.67 -11.36 3.55
C GLY A 473 14.66 -10.82 4.98
N PRO A 474 14.89 -9.50 5.15
CA PRO A 474 14.84 -8.86 6.46
C PRO A 474 13.50 -9.10 7.19
N TRP A 475 12.41 -9.26 6.44
CA TRP A 475 11.08 -9.50 7.00
C TRP A 475 10.95 -10.91 7.57
N GLY A 476 11.47 -11.89 6.84
CA GLY A 476 11.54 -13.27 7.31
C GLY A 476 12.45 -13.40 8.52
N GLU A 477 13.59 -12.69 8.52
CA GLU A 477 14.48 -12.65 9.69
C GLU A 477 13.77 -12.12 10.94
N PHE A 478 13.08 -10.99 10.83
CA PHE A 478 12.30 -10.43 11.94
C PHE A 478 11.21 -11.41 12.41
N VAL A 479 10.41 -11.96 11.49
CA VAL A 479 9.31 -12.88 11.82
C VAL A 479 9.81 -14.17 12.47
N ASN A 480 10.96 -14.69 12.06
CA ASN A 480 11.57 -15.89 12.66
C ASN A 480 12.00 -15.70 14.12
N ARG A 481 12.11 -14.45 14.57
CA ARG A 481 12.45 -14.09 15.96
C ARG A 481 11.20 -13.76 16.79
N ILE A 482 10.01 -14.01 16.27
CA ILE A 482 8.75 -13.82 16.96
C ILE A 482 8.22 -15.18 17.45
N ARG A 483 7.80 -15.23 18.70
CA ARG A 483 7.20 -16.43 19.33
C ARG A 483 6.25 -16.05 20.46
N LEU A 484 5.43 -17.01 20.89
CA LEU A 484 4.68 -16.89 22.15
C LEU A 484 5.42 -17.65 23.25
N SER A 485 5.39 -17.12 24.46
CA SER A 485 5.90 -17.78 25.66
C SER A 485 4.99 -18.94 26.08
N GLU A 486 5.44 -19.76 27.04
CA GLU A 486 4.59 -20.81 27.63
C GLU A 486 3.32 -20.24 28.26
N GLN A 487 3.33 -18.97 28.65
CA GLN A 487 2.22 -18.22 29.24
C GLN A 487 1.44 -17.38 28.20
N ASP A 488 1.63 -17.64 26.90
CA ASP A 488 1.00 -16.92 25.79
C ASP A 488 1.33 -15.42 25.73
N GLN A 489 2.49 -15.03 26.28
CA GLN A 489 3.02 -13.68 26.12
C GLN A 489 3.77 -13.57 24.80
N PHE A 490 3.64 -12.42 24.14
CA PHE A 490 4.29 -12.16 22.87
C PHE A 490 5.76 -11.79 23.09
N ILE A 491 6.65 -12.52 22.43
CA ILE A 491 8.10 -12.33 22.47
C ILE A 491 8.58 -11.97 21.07
N PHE A 492 9.42 -10.95 20.98
CA PHE A 492 10.04 -10.55 19.72
C PHE A 492 11.48 -10.07 19.93
N THR A 493 12.20 -9.94 18.84
CA THR A 493 13.54 -9.33 18.80
C THR A 493 13.59 -8.40 17.60
N ASN A 494 13.80 -7.11 17.83
CA ASN A 494 14.02 -6.15 16.74
C ASN A 494 15.28 -6.54 15.96
N THR A 495 15.27 -6.33 14.65
CA THR A 495 16.47 -6.46 13.81
C THR A 495 17.03 -5.07 13.52
N THR A 496 18.20 -5.00 12.89
CA THR A 496 18.71 -3.70 12.38
C THR A 496 17.74 -3.08 11.37
N ALA A 497 17.07 -3.93 10.58
CA ALA A 497 16.19 -3.52 9.50
C ALA A 497 14.76 -3.21 9.95
N ILE A 498 14.23 -3.93 10.96
CA ILE A 498 12.83 -3.81 11.37
C ILE A 498 12.72 -3.55 12.86
N GLN A 499 11.96 -2.49 13.16
CA GLN A 499 11.55 -2.13 14.50
C GLN A 499 10.04 -2.33 14.68
N LEU A 500 9.65 -3.05 15.74
CA LEU A 500 8.26 -3.11 16.20
C LEU A 500 7.79 -1.72 16.66
N LEU A 501 6.58 -1.32 16.29
CA LEU A 501 5.93 -0.12 16.84
C LEU A 501 4.76 -0.49 17.75
N THR A 502 3.85 -1.32 17.24
CA THR A 502 2.70 -1.79 18.00
C THR A 502 2.40 -3.25 17.69
N MET A 503 1.90 -3.98 18.68
CA MET A 503 1.39 -5.33 18.52
C MET A 503 -0.05 -5.36 18.98
N SER A 504 -0.93 -5.91 18.15
CA SER A 504 -2.34 -6.15 18.50
C SER A 504 -2.65 -7.64 18.45
N ARG A 505 -3.44 -8.09 19.42
CA ARG A 505 -4.07 -9.41 19.44
C ARG A 505 -5.56 -9.22 19.23
N ASN A 506 -6.05 -9.67 18.08
CA ASN A 506 -7.46 -9.59 17.69
C ASN A 506 -8.12 -10.94 17.89
N THR A 507 -9.07 -11.03 18.82
CA THR A 507 -9.97 -12.18 18.94
C THR A 507 -11.27 -11.86 18.21
N GLU A 508 -11.61 -12.66 17.21
CA GLU A 508 -12.76 -12.47 16.32
C GLU A 508 -13.78 -13.60 16.53
N TRP A 509 -15.00 -13.25 16.94
CA TRP A 509 -16.18 -14.13 16.88
C TRP A 509 -16.92 -13.87 15.57
N ILE A 510 -17.13 -14.93 14.79
CA ILE A 510 -17.57 -14.81 13.39
C ILE A 510 -18.90 -15.53 13.21
N TYR A 511 -19.91 -14.78 12.77
CA TYR A 511 -21.27 -15.25 12.54
C TYR A 511 -21.72 -14.90 11.12
N SER A 512 -22.50 -15.76 10.50
CA SER A 512 -23.30 -15.42 9.32
C SER A 512 -24.68 -14.95 9.80
N TRP A 513 -25.11 -13.79 9.35
CA TRP A 513 -26.41 -13.20 9.67
C TRP A 513 -26.95 -12.52 8.41
N HIS A 514 -28.01 -13.10 7.83
CA HIS A 514 -28.46 -12.78 6.47
C HIS A 514 -27.30 -12.84 5.47
N ASP A 515 -27.13 -11.82 4.63
CA ASP A 515 -26.05 -11.71 3.63
C ASP A 515 -24.74 -11.13 4.22
N PHE A 516 -24.65 -11.01 5.54
CA PHE A 516 -23.49 -10.45 6.22
C PHE A 516 -22.72 -11.51 7.00
N ILE A 517 -21.40 -11.40 6.93
CA ILE A 517 -20.50 -11.99 7.92
C ILE A 517 -20.26 -10.93 8.98
N VAL A 518 -20.84 -11.15 10.16
CA VAL A 518 -20.69 -10.30 11.34
C VAL A 518 -19.49 -10.80 12.14
N VAL A 519 -18.51 -9.92 12.30
CA VAL A 519 -17.31 -10.12 13.10
C VAL A 519 -17.39 -9.21 14.32
N VAL A 520 -17.71 -9.81 15.46
CA VAL A 520 -17.52 -9.17 16.76
C VAL A 520 -16.07 -9.39 17.14
N TRP A 521 -15.32 -8.32 17.41
CA TRP A 521 -13.89 -8.43 17.68
C TRP A 521 -13.52 -7.80 19.01
N ARG A 522 -12.45 -8.34 19.60
CA ARG A 522 -11.73 -7.79 20.74
C ARG A 522 -10.30 -7.51 20.31
N GLU A 523 -9.87 -6.26 20.41
CA GLU A 523 -8.47 -5.87 20.19
C GLU A 523 -7.82 -5.63 21.55
N GLU A 524 -6.72 -6.33 21.77
CA GLU A 524 -5.78 -6.01 22.83
C GLU A 524 -4.54 -5.41 22.16
N LEU A 525 -4.20 -4.17 22.51
CA LEU A 525 -3.09 -3.44 21.90
C LEU A 525 -1.97 -3.20 22.90
N TRP A 526 -0.77 -3.51 22.46
CA TRP A 526 0.50 -3.14 23.08
C TRP A 526 1.20 -2.09 22.24
N THR A 527 1.60 -1.00 22.87
CA THR A 527 2.43 0.04 22.27
C THR A 527 3.86 -0.12 22.78
N TYR A 528 4.82 -0.05 21.86
CA TYR A 528 6.24 -0.16 22.16
C TYR A 528 6.93 1.15 21.78
N ASP A 529 7.73 1.68 22.72
CA ASP A 529 8.38 2.99 22.61
C ASP A 529 9.70 2.96 21.84
N GLY A 530 10.21 1.78 21.51
CA GLY A 530 11.34 1.63 20.59
C GLY A 530 12.71 1.81 21.22
N ALA A 531 12.83 1.81 22.55
CA ALA A 531 14.08 2.16 23.23
C ALA A 531 15.14 1.05 23.27
N ASP A 532 14.79 -0.21 22.99
CA ASP A 532 15.74 -1.32 23.12
C ASP A 532 16.67 -1.46 21.90
N ALA A 533 17.89 -1.91 22.17
CA ALA A 533 18.88 -2.20 21.13
C ALA A 533 18.40 -3.32 20.19
N PRO A 534 18.83 -3.31 18.91
CA PRO A 534 18.65 -4.45 18.01
C PRO A 534 19.17 -5.74 18.66
N ASP A 535 18.60 -6.87 18.28
CA ASP A 535 18.98 -8.21 18.76
C ASP A 535 18.68 -8.52 20.25
N LEU A 536 18.04 -7.60 20.99
CA LEU A 536 17.53 -7.89 22.35
C LEU A 536 16.17 -8.59 22.30
N GLU A 537 16.03 -9.70 23.02
CA GLU A 537 14.73 -10.37 23.20
C GLU A 537 13.87 -9.57 24.18
N VAL A 538 12.70 -9.13 23.71
CA VAL A 538 11.73 -8.35 24.46
C VAL A 538 10.47 -9.17 24.67
N VAL A 539 10.02 -9.27 25.93
CA VAL A 539 8.76 -9.90 26.30
C VAL A 539 7.74 -8.82 26.59
N LEU A 540 6.64 -8.80 25.84
CA LEU A 540 5.57 -7.82 26.09
C LEU A 540 4.87 -8.11 27.42
N PRO A 541 4.44 -7.05 28.15
CA PRO A 541 3.78 -7.21 29.44
C PRO A 541 2.48 -8.02 29.28
N PRO A 542 2.06 -8.76 30.31
CA PRO A 542 0.86 -9.60 30.24
C PRO A 542 -0.42 -8.79 29.99
N ASN A 543 -0.46 -7.54 30.46
CA ASN A 543 -1.60 -6.65 30.28
C ASN A 543 -1.35 -5.72 29.07
N PRO A 544 -2.31 -5.61 28.13
CA PRO A 544 -2.22 -4.65 27.05
C PRO A 544 -2.40 -3.22 27.56
N ASN A 545 -1.86 -2.25 26.81
CA ASN A 545 -2.09 -0.82 27.07
C ASN A 545 -3.57 -0.46 26.88
N ARG A 546 -4.26 -1.18 25.99
CA ARG A 546 -5.69 -0.97 25.70
C ARG A 546 -6.37 -2.29 25.35
N THR A 547 -7.58 -2.47 25.85
CA THR A 547 -8.51 -3.50 25.35
C THR A 547 -9.78 -2.82 24.88
N CYS A 548 -10.24 -3.10 23.67
CA CYS A 548 -11.52 -2.61 23.17
C CYS A 548 -12.25 -3.67 22.37
N PHE A 549 -13.54 -3.44 22.18
CA PHE A 549 -14.43 -4.32 21.43
C PHE A 549 -15.16 -3.51 20.38
N GLY A 550 -15.36 -4.12 19.21
CA GLY A 550 -16.09 -3.49 18.13
C GLY A 550 -16.80 -4.52 17.27
N VAL A 551 -17.53 -4.00 16.28
CA VAL A 551 -18.27 -4.81 15.33
C VAL A 551 -17.90 -4.41 13.91
N LYS A 552 -17.54 -5.41 13.11
CA LYS A 552 -17.24 -5.30 11.70
C LYS A 552 -18.17 -6.23 10.93
N LEU A 553 -18.77 -5.73 9.86
CA LEU A 553 -19.55 -6.54 8.94
C LEU A 553 -18.82 -6.65 7.60
N LYS A 554 -19.00 -7.77 6.92
CA LYS A 554 -18.61 -7.97 5.53
C LYS A 554 -19.84 -8.43 4.77
N PHE A 555 -20.11 -7.79 3.63
CA PHE A 555 -21.19 -8.21 2.76
C PHE A 555 -20.67 -9.33 1.84
N GLU A 556 -21.13 -10.55 2.08
CA GLU A 556 -20.58 -11.78 1.48
C GLU A 556 -20.62 -11.75 -0.07
N PRO A 557 -21.71 -11.29 -0.73
CA PRO A 557 -21.79 -11.26 -2.19
C PRO A 557 -20.69 -10.41 -2.87
N TRP A 558 -20.14 -9.41 -2.17
CA TRP A 558 -19.04 -8.59 -2.69
C TRP A 558 -17.67 -9.21 -2.39
N CYS A 559 -17.48 -9.80 -1.21
CA CYS A 559 -16.22 -10.39 -0.81
C CYS A 559 -15.75 -11.47 -1.78
N ASP A 560 -16.64 -12.35 -2.22
CA ASP A 560 -16.30 -13.45 -3.13
C ASP A 560 -15.80 -12.96 -4.48
N LYS A 561 -16.35 -11.85 -4.97
CA LYS A 561 -15.98 -11.26 -6.27
C LYS A 561 -14.58 -10.66 -6.25
N PHE A 562 -14.16 -10.09 -5.12
CA PHE A 562 -12.87 -9.43 -4.99
C PHE A 562 -11.67 -10.37 -4.88
N ILE A 563 -11.90 -11.66 -4.61
CA ILE A 563 -10.83 -12.66 -4.50
C ILE A 563 -10.06 -12.80 -5.84
N ASP A 564 -10.75 -12.66 -6.96
CA ASP A 564 -10.19 -12.81 -8.31
C ASP A 564 -9.03 -11.83 -8.59
N ASN A 565 -9.09 -10.62 -8.01
CA ASN A 565 -8.08 -9.57 -8.20
C ASN A 565 -6.67 -10.01 -7.79
N ARG A 566 -6.57 -10.91 -6.81
CA ARG A 566 -5.28 -11.44 -6.33
C ARG A 566 -4.58 -12.29 -7.38
N PHE A 567 -5.36 -12.94 -8.25
CA PHE A 567 -4.87 -13.95 -9.20
C PHE A 567 -4.72 -13.43 -10.63
N LEU A 568 -5.09 -12.18 -10.90
CA LEU A 568 -4.95 -11.55 -12.21
C LEU A 568 -3.53 -11.69 -12.76
N GLN A 569 -3.43 -12.21 -13.98
CA GLN A 569 -2.21 -12.19 -14.76
C GLN A 569 -1.98 -10.79 -15.34
N PRO A 570 -0.79 -10.50 -15.90
CA PRO A 570 -0.50 -9.19 -16.47
C PRO A 570 -1.54 -8.81 -17.54
N GLY A 571 -2.21 -7.67 -17.36
CA GLY A 571 -3.22 -7.19 -18.29
C GLY A 571 -4.60 -7.86 -18.22
N GLU A 572 -4.82 -8.80 -17.30
CA GLU A 572 -6.18 -9.33 -17.09
C GLU A 572 -7.05 -8.34 -16.30
N THR A 573 -8.35 -8.44 -16.50
CA THR A 573 -9.39 -7.78 -15.68
C THR A 573 -10.20 -8.82 -14.94
N THR A 574 -10.89 -8.39 -13.91
CA THR A 574 -11.87 -9.20 -13.19
C THR A 574 -13.04 -9.62 -14.09
N GLN A 575 -13.78 -10.64 -13.65
CA GLN A 575 -15.01 -11.07 -14.33
C GLN A 575 -16.24 -10.27 -13.89
N TRP A 576 -16.23 -9.77 -12.66
CA TRP A 576 -17.28 -8.89 -12.16
C TRP A 576 -17.22 -7.52 -12.84
N ARG A 577 -18.39 -6.90 -12.98
CA ARG A 577 -18.53 -5.56 -13.55
C ARG A 577 -18.93 -4.54 -12.47
N PRO A 578 -18.44 -3.30 -12.51
CA PRO A 578 -18.82 -2.26 -11.56
C PRO A 578 -20.34 -2.08 -11.46
N GLU A 579 -21.06 -2.14 -12.59
CA GLU A 579 -22.51 -1.96 -12.66
C GLU A 579 -23.29 -3.07 -11.94
N GLU A 580 -22.74 -4.28 -11.89
CA GLU A 580 -23.37 -5.42 -11.20
C GLU A 580 -23.27 -5.30 -9.68
N LEU A 581 -22.22 -4.64 -9.18
CA LEU A 581 -21.94 -4.49 -7.76
C LEU A 581 -22.49 -3.18 -7.19
N ALA A 582 -22.48 -2.11 -7.99
CA ALA A 582 -23.04 -0.80 -7.67
C ALA A 582 -24.50 -0.65 -8.17
N ASP A 583 -25.24 -1.75 -8.25
CA ASP A 583 -26.66 -1.72 -8.58
C ASP A 583 -27.47 -1.04 -7.47
N LEU A 584 -28.38 -0.13 -7.84
CA LEU A 584 -29.11 0.70 -6.89
C LEU A 584 -30.04 -0.12 -5.98
N GLU A 585 -30.70 -1.15 -6.52
CA GLU A 585 -31.58 -2.02 -5.74
C GLU A 585 -30.77 -2.82 -4.72
N LYS A 586 -29.60 -3.32 -5.12
CA LYS A 586 -28.69 -4.00 -4.19
C LYS A 586 -28.17 -3.07 -3.10
N ILE A 587 -27.79 -1.84 -3.44
CA ILE A 587 -27.35 -0.84 -2.46
C ILE A 587 -28.49 -0.48 -1.51
N ALA A 588 -29.72 -0.34 -2.01
CA ALA A 588 -30.89 -0.08 -1.18
C ALA A 588 -31.17 -1.23 -0.20
N GLY A 589 -31.15 -2.48 -0.68
CA GLY A 589 -31.29 -3.67 0.18
C GLY A 589 -30.18 -3.76 1.23
N PHE A 590 -28.93 -3.58 0.80
CA PHE A 590 -27.75 -3.53 1.66
C PHE A 590 -27.87 -2.49 2.79
N THR A 591 -28.23 -1.25 2.45
CA THR A 591 -28.37 -0.16 3.43
C THR A 591 -29.56 -0.38 4.38
N ALA A 592 -30.65 -0.97 3.89
CA ALA A 592 -31.79 -1.35 4.73
C ALA A 592 -31.39 -2.41 5.78
N SER A 593 -30.69 -3.47 5.38
CA SER A 593 -30.22 -4.51 6.29
C SER A 593 -29.18 -3.99 7.28
N LEU A 594 -28.28 -3.08 6.89
CA LEU A 594 -27.39 -2.41 7.82
C LEU A 594 -28.14 -1.56 8.84
N THR A 595 -29.18 -0.84 8.40
CA THR A 595 -30.02 -0.04 9.30
C THR A 595 -30.77 -0.93 10.30
N GLU A 596 -31.21 -2.12 9.87
CA GLU A 596 -31.78 -3.12 10.77
C GLU A 596 -30.76 -3.63 11.80
N PHE A 597 -29.55 -3.95 11.36
CA PHE A 597 -28.49 -4.40 12.26
C PHE A 597 -28.12 -3.34 13.30
N VAL A 598 -28.08 -2.06 12.91
CA VAL A 598 -27.85 -0.95 13.84
C VAL A 598 -28.96 -0.88 14.90
N LYS A 599 -30.22 -1.14 14.55
CA LYS A 599 -31.32 -1.22 15.53
C LYS A 599 -31.19 -2.43 16.46
N VAL A 600 -30.69 -3.56 15.96
CA VAL A 600 -30.38 -4.73 16.80
C VAL A 600 -29.31 -4.38 17.83
N LEU A 601 -28.24 -3.70 17.40
CA LEU A 601 -27.21 -3.19 18.29
C LEU A 601 -27.81 -2.27 19.36
N GLU A 602 -28.59 -1.27 18.98
CA GLU A 602 -29.26 -0.39 19.97
C GLU A 602 -30.06 -1.19 21.01
N ARG A 603 -30.89 -2.15 20.57
CA ARG A 603 -31.74 -2.93 21.49
C ARG A 603 -30.93 -3.82 22.43
N THR A 604 -29.90 -4.48 21.90
CA THR A 604 -29.05 -5.39 22.69
C THR A 604 -28.17 -4.63 23.67
N LEU A 605 -27.81 -3.38 23.34
CA LEU A 605 -26.83 -2.60 24.10
C LEU A 605 -27.46 -1.57 25.05
N ASN A 606 -28.67 -1.07 24.75
CA ASN A 606 -29.40 -0.12 25.58
C ASN A 606 -30.29 -0.79 26.64
N ASN A 607 -30.57 -2.10 26.52
CA ASN A 607 -31.25 -2.88 27.55
C ASN A 607 -30.31 -3.24 28.72
N ARG A 608 -29.60 -2.24 29.25
CA ARG A 608 -28.83 -2.35 30.48
C ARG A 608 -29.82 -2.20 31.65
N PRO A 609 -29.89 -3.17 32.58
CA PRO A 609 -30.69 -3.02 33.79
C PRO A 609 -30.22 -1.86 34.67
#